data_AF-A0A1I1XHU6-F1
#
_entry.id   AF-A0A1I1XHU6-F1
#
_cell.length_a   1.000
_cell.length_b   1.000
_cell.length_c   1.000
_cell.angle_alpha   90.00
_cell.angle_beta   90.00
_cell.angle_gamma   90.00
#
_symmetry.space_group_name_H-M   'P 1'
#
loop_
_entity.id
_entity.type
_entity.pdbx_description
1 polymer ?
#
loop_
_entity_poly.entity_id
_entity_poly.type
_entity_poly.pdbx_seq_one_letter_code
_entity_poly.pdbx_strand_id
1 'polypeptide(L)'
;MLELHENIRARRVALNMTQQELAKKLGYKSTSTIAKIESGENDIPQAKIAAFAAALDTTPAELMGLQIITIGPDEPDDTVTVTIAKGKPELEEAIRRLDGLSEKRLKNTLAIVNAIIDSYESGKDLHMIINIESRPVE
;
A
#
# COMPACT_ATOMS: atom_id res chain seq x y z
N MET A 1 -7.48 0.55 15.31
CA MET A 1 -7.01 -0.80 15.68
C MET A 1 -7.39 -1.71 14.51
N LEU A 2 -6.58 -2.68 14.10
CA LEU A 2 -6.75 -3.42 12.83
C LEU A 2 -8.20 -3.90 12.58
N GLU A 3 -8.85 -3.34 11.55
CA GLU A 3 -10.26 -3.58 11.19
C GLU A 3 -10.41 -4.88 10.36
N LEU A 4 -9.62 -5.91 10.67
CA LEU A 4 -9.55 -7.14 9.87
C LEU A 4 -10.92 -7.81 9.76
N HIS A 5 -11.69 -7.86 10.85
CA HIS A 5 -13.03 -8.42 10.86
C HIS A 5 -14.02 -7.62 10.01
N GLU A 6 -13.91 -6.29 10.02
CA GLU A 6 -14.73 -5.41 9.18
C GLU A 6 -14.40 -5.58 7.70
N ASN A 7 -13.11 -5.63 7.35
CA ASN A 7 -12.63 -5.85 5.99
C ASN A 7 -13.12 -7.20 5.43
N ILE A 8 -13.14 -8.24 6.26
CA ILE A 8 -13.65 -9.57 5.89
C ILE A 8 -15.14 -9.50 5.56
N ARG A 9 -15.92 -8.87 6.43
CA ARG A 9 -17.36 -8.69 6.21
C ARG A 9 -17.61 -7.86 4.95
N ALA A 10 -16.91 -6.75 4.79
CA ALA A 10 -17.04 -5.85 3.65
C ALA A 10 -16.73 -6.59 2.34
N ARG A 11 -15.62 -7.32 2.28
CA ARG A 11 -15.22 -8.08 1.08
C ARG A 11 -16.20 -9.20 0.76
N ARG A 12 -16.67 -9.94 1.78
CA ARG A 12 -17.68 -10.99 1.60
C ARG A 12 -18.97 -10.42 0.99
N VAL A 13 -19.44 -9.28 1.51
CA VAL A 13 -20.65 -8.61 1.00
C VAL A 13 -20.43 -8.08 -0.41
N ALA A 14 -19.26 -7.51 -0.72
CA ALA A 14 -18.92 -7.06 -2.07
C ALA A 14 -18.92 -8.19 -3.11
N LEU A 15 -18.59 -9.41 -2.69
CA LEU A 15 -18.66 -10.63 -3.51
C LEU A 15 -20.06 -11.27 -3.54
N ASN A 16 -21.08 -10.65 -2.93
CA ASN A 16 -22.44 -11.20 -2.78
C ASN A 16 -22.45 -12.60 -2.13
N MET A 17 -21.49 -12.87 -1.26
CA MET A 17 -21.34 -14.17 -0.61
C MET A 17 -22.03 -14.17 0.77
N THR A 18 -22.71 -15.24 1.12
CA THR A 18 -23.28 -15.44 2.46
C THR A 18 -22.22 -15.91 3.46
N GLN A 19 -22.46 -15.75 4.77
CA GLN A 19 -21.57 -16.28 5.81
C GLN A 19 -21.43 -17.81 5.73
N GLN A 20 -22.46 -18.50 5.24
CA GLN A 20 -22.46 -19.96 5.07
C GLN A 20 -21.58 -20.41 3.92
N GLU A 21 -21.59 -19.68 2.81
CA GLU A 21 -20.70 -19.94 1.69
C GLU A 21 -19.24 -19.67 2.05
N LEU A 22 -18.96 -18.59 2.78
CA LEU A 22 -17.62 -18.31 3.28
C LEU A 22 -17.14 -19.41 4.25
N ALA A 23 -18.00 -19.85 5.17
CA ALA A 23 -17.71 -20.96 6.08
C ALA A 23 -17.37 -22.24 5.31
N LYS A 24 -18.16 -22.57 4.28
CA LYS A 24 -17.94 -23.75 3.42
C LYS A 24 -16.62 -23.66 2.67
N LYS A 25 -16.28 -22.50 2.09
CA LYS A 25 -14.99 -22.29 1.40
C LYS A 25 -13.79 -22.50 2.34
N LEU A 26 -13.93 -22.12 3.61
CA LEU A 26 -12.88 -22.20 4.62
C LEU A 26 -12.88 -23.51 5.41
N GLY A 27 -13.78 -24.45 5.09
CA GLY A 27 -13.89 -25.74 5.78
C GLY A 27 -14.45 -25.67 7.21
N TYR A 28 -15.14 -24.59 7.57
CA TYR A 28 -15.81 -24.49 8.87
C TYR A 28 -17.12 -25.28 8.88
N LYS A 29 -17.37 -25.97 9.99
CA LYS A 29 -18.57 -26.79 10.18
C LYS A 29 -19.85 -25.98 10.38
N SER A 30 -19.73 -24.72 10.79
CA SER A 30 -20.88 -23.86 11.09
C SER A 30 -20.64 -22.40 10.67
N THR A 31 -21.74 -21.71 10.37
CA THR A 31 -21.80 -20.27 10.07
C THR A 31 -21.43 -19.41 11.28
N SER A 32 -21.68 -19.92 12.49
CA SER A 32 -21.45 -19.20 13.75
C SER A 32 -20.02 -18.71 13.89
N THR A 33 -19.03 -19.49 13.47
CA THR A 33 -17.62 -19.07 13.52
C THR A 33 -17.37 -17.82 12.67
N ILE A 34 -17.95 -17.75 11.46
CA ILE A 34 -17.83 -16.58 10.59
C ILE A 34 -18.57 -15.39 11.19
N ALA A 35 -19.77 -15.58 11.75
CA ALA A 35 -20.52 -14.50 12.38
C ALA A 35 -19.77 -13.90 13.59
N LYS A 36 -19.14 -14.73 14.42
CA LYS A 36 -18.32 -14.29 15.55
C LYS A 36 -17.05 -13.57 15.10
N ILE A 37 -16.46 -14.02 14.01
CA ILE A 37 -15.31 -13.34 13.39
C ILE A 37 -15.72 -11.96 12.89
N GLU A 38 -16.77 -11.87 12.07
CA GLU A 38 -17.22 -10.61 11.47
C GLU A 38 -17.80 -9.58 12.46
N SER A 39 -18.15 -10.02 13.67
CA SER A 39 -18.58 -9.15 14.76
C SER A 39 -17.45 -8.74 15.70
N GLY A 40 -16.23 -9.26 15.50
CA GLY A 40 -15.09 -9.01 16.37
C GLY A 40 -15.12 -9.78 17.70
N GLU A 41 -16.07 -10.69 17.90
CA GLU A 41 -16.10 -11.56 19.09
C GLU A 41 -14.92 -12.55 19.07
N ASN A 42 -14.57 -13.07 17.89
CA ASN A 42 -13.45 -13.98 17.71
C ASN A 42 -12.43 -13.42 16.70
N ASP A 43 -11.17 -13.37 17.11
CA ASP A 43 -10.08 -13.10 16.18
C ASP A 43 -9.76 -14.29 15.26
N ILE A 44 -9.16 -13.99 14.12
CA ILE A 44 -8.66 -14.99 13.18
C ILE A 44 -7.20 -15.31 13.52
N PRO A 45 -6.83 -16.59 13.65
CA PRO A 45 -5.43 -16.97 13.78
C PRO A 45 -4.62 -16.49 12.57
N GLN A 46 -3.42 -15.95 12.80
CA GLN A 46 -2.56 -15.43 11.71
C GLN A 46 -2.34 -16.45 10.58
N ALA A 47 -2.16 -17.72 10.93
CA ALA A 47 -2.00 -18.83 9.98
C ALA A 47 -3.20 -19.02 9.02
N LYS A 48 -4.37 -18.50 9.36
CA LYS A 48 -5.59 -18.59 8.53
C LYS A 48 -5.82 -17.35 7.66
N ILE A 49 -5.12 -16.24 7.86
CA ILE A 49 -5.34 -15.01 7.10
C ILE A 49 -5.17 -15.26 5.59
N ALA A 50 -4.16 -16.04 5.20
CA ALA A 50 -3.95 -16.40 3.79
C ALA A 50 -5.13 -17.19 3.19
N ALA A 51 -5.75 -18.08 3.97
CA ALA A 51 -6.93 -18.83 3.52
C ALA A 51 -8.16 -17.92 3.38
N PHE A 52 -8.35 -16.96 4.29
CA PHE A 52 -9.41 -15.94 4.19
C PHE A 52 -9.21 -15.06 2.96
N ALA A 53 -7.99 -14.58 2.73
CA ALA A 53 -7.62 -13.82 1.53
C ALA A 53 -8.01 -14.54 0.24
N ALA A 54 -7.59 -15.80 0.11
CA ALA A 54 -7.92 -16.62 -1.05
C ALA A 54 -9.44 -16.85 -1.20
N ALA A 55 -10.16 -17.12 -0.10
CA ALA A 55 -11.61 -17.33 -0.16
C ALA A 55 -12.41 -16.09 -0.57
N LEU A 56 -11.87 -14.90 -0.24
CA LEU A 56 -12.44 -13.57 -0.45
C LEU A 56 -11.84 -12.82 -1.65
N ASP A 57 -11.10 -13.51 -2.51
CA ASP A 57 -10.54 -12.96 -3.76
C ASP A 57 -9.81 -11.62 -3.53
N THR A 58 -8.86 -11.63 -2.59
CA THR A 58 -8.06 -10.48 -2.15
C THR A 58 -6.73 -10.97 -1.59
N THR A 59 -5.85 -10.06 -1.16
CA THR A 59 -4.57 -10.40 -0.52
C THR A 59 -4.64 -10.32 1.01
N PRO A 60 -3.74 -11.02 1.73
CA PRO A 60 -3.61 -10.85 3.18
C PRO A 60 -3.37 -9.40 3.61
N ALA A 61 -2.57 -8.66 2.83
CA ALA A 61 -2.24 -7.28 3.11
C ALA A 61 -3.46 -6.35 3.00
N GLU A 62 -4.22 -6.46 1.91
CA GLU A 62 -5.46 -5.70 1.71
C GLU A 62 -6.49 -6.02 2.81
N LEU A 63 -6.64 -7.29 3.19
CA LEU A 63 -7.51 -7.69 4.29
C LEU A 63 -7.10 -7.06 5.63
N MET A 64 -5.81 -6.89 5.85
CA MET A 64 -5.28 -6.21 7.03
C MET A 64 -5.32 -4.67 6.90
N GLY A 65 -5.88 -4.13 5.81
CA GLY A 65 -5.95 -2.69 5.55
C GLY A 65 -4.58 -2.07 5.23
N LEU A 66 -3.62 -2.87 4.78
CA LEU A 66 -2.33 -2.39 4.32
C LEU A 66 -2.47 -1.90 2.87
N GLN A 67 -2.11 -0.64 2.64
CA GLN A 67 -2.01 -0.09 1.30
C GLN A 67 -0.68 -0.53 0.68
N ILE A 68 -0.73 -1.39 -0.33
CA ILE A 68 0.45 -1.80 -1.09
C ILE A 68 0.65 -0.80 -2.23
N ILE A 69 1.84 -0.22 -2.32
CA ILE A 69 2.28 0.60 -3.45
C ILE A 69 3.40 -0.16 -4.13
N THR A 70 3.19 -0.58 -5.37
CA THR A 70 4.26 -1.16 -6.20
C THR A 70 4.95 -0.02 -6.95
N ILE A 71 6.27 0.05 -6.83
CA ILE A 71 7.11 1.03 -7.54
C ILE A 71 8.10 0.23 -8.37
N GLY A 72 7.95 0.23 -9.70
CA GLY A 72 8.80 -0.54 -10.61
C GLY A 72 8.05 -1.14 -11.80
N PRO A 73 8.75 -1.89 -12.69
CA PRO A 73 8.12 -2.56 -13.82
C PRO A 73 7.11 -3.63 -13.39
N ASP A 74 6.12 -3.90 -14.25
CA ASP A 74 4.99 -4.81 -13.98
C ASP A 74 5.41 -6.27 -13.70
N GLU A 75 6.61 -6.66 -14.13
CA GLU A 75 7.20 -7.98 -13.86
C GLU A 75 8.50 -7.81 -13.06
N PRO A 76 8.48 -8.09 -11.74
CA PRO A 76 9.66 -7.95 -10.91
C PRO A 76 10.40 -9.30 -10.82
N ASP A 77 11.52 -9.43 -11.51
CA ASP A 77 12.44 -10.57 -11.31
C ASP A 77 13.04 -10.56 -9.89
N ASP A 78 13.12 -9.38 -9.25
CA ASP A 78 13.57 -9.19 -7.86
C ASP A 78 12.68 -8.17 -7.14
N THR A 79 11.72 -8.63 -6.31
CA THR A 79 10.87 -7.73 -5.51
C THR A 79 11.43 -7.57 -4.09
N VAL A 80 11.67 -6.32 -3.66
CA VAL A 80 11.95 -6.00 -2.25
C VAL A 80 10.69 -5.43 -1.60
N THR A 81 10.19 -6.10 -0.57
CA THR A 81 9.03 -5.61 0.20
C THR A 81 9.51 -4.78 1.39
N VAL A 82 9.03 -3.54 1.52
CA VAL A 82 9.31 -2.65 2.65
C VAL A 82 8.01 -2.35 3.40
N THR A 83 7.94 -2.68 4.69
CA THR A 83 6.78 -2.38 5.54
C THR A 83 7.00 -1.06 6.27
N ILE A 84 6.11 -0.10 6.03
CA ILE A 84 6.15 1.21 6.69
C ILE A 84 5.01 1.29 7.72
N ALA A 85 5.36 1.22 9.00
CA ALA A 85 4.39 1.32 10.10
C ALA A 85 3.90 2.76 10.31
N LYS A 86 2.61 2.91 10.64
CA LYS A 86 1.97 4.19 10.98
C LYS A 86 2.53 4.75 12.30
N GLY A 87 2.76 6.06 12.37
CA GLY A 87 3.21 6.73 13.60
C GLY A 87 4.71 6.99 13.73
N LYS A 88 5.47 7.01 12.62
CA LYS A 88 6.85 7.51 12.62
C LYS A 88 6.85 9.02 12.33
N PRO A 89 7.15 9.88 13.32
CA PRO A 89 7.06 11.33 13.14
C PRO A 89 8.00 11.85 12.04
N GLU A 90 9.15 11.20 11.82
CA GLU A 90 10.08 11.56 10.75
C GLU A 90 9.48 11.30 9.36
N LEU A 91 8.64 10.25 9.24
CA LEU A 91 7.93 9.93 8.01
C LEU A 91 6.76 10.87 7.78
N GLU A 92 6.00 11.20 8.83
CA GLU A 92 4.93 12.19 8.74
C GLU A 92 5.46 13.56 8.32
N GLU A 93 6.62 13.96 8.84
CA GLU A 93 7.34 15.16 8.43
C GLU A 93 7.82 15.05 6.97
N ALA A 94 8.36 13.90 6.56
CA ALA A 94 8.74 13.68 5.17
C ALA A 94 7.54 13.79 4.20
N ILE A 95 6.39 13.20 4.56
CA ILE A 95 5.14 13.29 3.78
C ILE A 95 4.66 14.74 3.73
N ARG A 96 4.62 15.48 4.84
CA ARG A 96 4.24 16.89 4.87
C ARG A 96 5.13 17.76 4.00
N ARG A 97 6.44 17.50 4.00
CA ARG A 97 7.41 18.21 3.13
C ARG A 97 7.18 17.89 1.66
N LEU A 98 6.77 16.66 1.32
CA LEU A 98 6.41 16.26 -0.04
C LEU A 98 5.07 16.86 -0.49
N ASP A 99 4.03 16.85 0.36
CA ASP A 99 2.73 17.49 0.09
C ASP A 99 2.85 19.01 -0.05
N GLY A 100 3.80 19.62 0.67
CA GLY A 100 4.11 21.06 0.57
C GLY A 100 4.79 21.47 -0.74
N LEU A 101 5.27 20.51 -1.55
CA LEU A 101 5.74 20.79 -2.89
C LEU A 101 4.54 20.91 -3.82
N SER A 102 4.22 22.14 -4.24
CA SER A 102 3.21 22.38 -5.29
C SER A 102 3.40 21.40 -6.46
N GLU A 103 2.31 20.93 -7.07
CA GLU A 103 2.36 19.98 -8.20
C GLU A 103 3.33 20.41 -9.31
N LYS A 104 3.47 21.74 -9.53
CA LYS A 104 4.44 22.35 -10.44
C LYS A 104 5.89 22.06 -10.03
N ARG A 105 6.23 22.19 -8.74
CA ARG A 105 7.58 21.87 -8.22
C ARG A 105 7.85 20.37 -8.32
N LEU A 106 6.88 19.52 -8.01
CA LEU A 106 7.05 18.06 -8.12
C LEU A 106 7.30 17.63 -9.57
N LYS A 107 6.51 18.15 -10.52
CA LYS A 107 6.70 17.91 -11.96
C LYS A 107 8.06 18.42 -12.44
N ASN A 108 8.50 19.58 -11.97
CA ASN A 108 9.82 20.10 -12.30
C ASN A 108 10.94 19.21 -11.75
N THR A 109 10.85 18.76 -10.49
CA THR A 109 11.83 17.85 -9.90
C THR A 109 11.89 16.52 -10.66
N LEU A 110 10.73 15.95 -11.00
CA LEU A 110 10.66 14.70 -11.76
C LEU A 110 11.25 14.87 -13.17
N ALA A 111 10.97 15.99 -13.84
CA ALA A 111 11.54 16.30 -15.15
C ALA A 111 13.07 16.42 -15.09
N ILE A 112 13.61 17.02 -14.03
CA ILE A 112 15.06 17.10 -13.80
C ILE A 112 15.64 15.69 -13.62
N VAL A 113 15.03 14.86 -12.78
CA VAL A 113 15.50 13.48 -12.52
C VAL A 113 15.50 12.65 -13.81
N ASN A 114 14.42 12.71 -14.60
CA ASN A 114 14.34 11.99 -15.86
C ASN A 114 15.40 12.46 -16.87
N ALA A 115 15.62 13.78 -16.99
CA ALA A 115 16.68 14.30 -17.88
C ALA A 115 18.09 13.85 -17.47
N ILE A 116 18.34 13.67 -16.17
CA ILE A 116 19.61 13.11 -15.67
C ILE A 116 19.73 11.63 -16.04
N ILE A 117 18.67 10.84 -15.87
CA ILE A 117 18.63 9.42 -16.24
C ILE A 117 18.87 9.27 -17.74
N ASP A 118 18.13 10.01 -18.58
CA ASP A 118 18.26 9.95 -20.05
C ASP A 118 19.66 10.32 -20.53
N SER A 119 20.28 11.34 -19.92
CA SER A 119 21.67 11.73 -20.23
C SER A 119 22.66 10.61 -19.86
N TYR A 120 22.50 10.01 -18.69
CA TYR A 120 23.34 8.91 -18.23
C TYR A 120 23.22 7.69 -19.16
N GLU A 121 22.00 7.29 -19.52
CA GLU A 121 21.75 6.16 -20.40
C GLU A 121 22.22 6.40 -21.84
N SER A 122 22.09 7.62 -22.36
CA SER A 122 22.49 7.96 -23.73
C SER A 122 23.98 8.32 -23.87
N GLY A 123 24.71 8.45 -22.76
CA GLY A 123 26.12 8.85 -22.74
C GLY A 123 26.37 10.28 -23.25
N LYS A 124 25.34 11.13 -23.28
CA LYS A 124 25.43 12.53 -23.73
C LYS A 124 25.66 13.44 -22.54
N ASP A 125 26.44 14.51 -22.75
CA ASP A 125 26.64 15.54 -21.73
C ASP A 125 25.32 16.25 -21.39
N LEU A 126 25.02 16.36 -20.09
CA LEU A 126 23.88 17.13 -19.59
C LEU A 126 24.30 18.56 -19.27
N HIS A 127 23.77 19.51 -20.02
CA HIS A 127 23.87 20.92 -19.67
C HIS A 127 22.64 21.37 -18.88
N MET A 128 22.84 21.68 -17.60
CA MET A 128 21.79 22.18 -16.72
C MET A 128 22.11 23.59 -16.21
N ILE A 129 21.12 24.49 -16.27
CA ILE A 129 21.20 25.84 -15.71
C ILE A 129 20.38 25.86 -14.42
N ILE A 130 21.04 25.98 -13.28
CA ILE A 130 20.40 26.01 -11.95
C ILE A 130 20.36 27.45 -11.47
N ASN A 131 19.17 28.03 -11.42
CA ASN A 131 18.96 29.36 -10.83
C ASN A 131 18.71 29.20 -9.33
N ILE A 132 19.70 29.55 -8.51
CA ILE A 132 19.60 29.48 -7.04
C ILE A 132 19.16 30.85 -6.54
N GLU A 133 18.03 30.94 -5.84
CA GLU A 133 17.68 32.15 -5.09
C GLU A 133 18.71 32.35 -3.98
N SER A 134 19.54 33.39 -4.11
CA SER A 134 20.46 33.80 -3.04
C SER A 134 19.64 34.39 -1.90
N ARG A 135 19.44 33.65 -0.81
CA ARG A 135 19.01 34.27 0.45
C ARG A 135 20.23 34.99 1.04
N PRO A 136 20.14 36.29 1.38
CA PRO A 136 21.22 36.95 2.09
C PRO A 136 21.45 36.24 3.43
N VAL A 137 22.71 35.95 3.72
CA VAL A 137 23.15 35.46 5.03
C VAL A 137 23.18 36.68 5.95
N GLU A 138 22.31 36.71 6.96
CA GLU A 138 22.46 37.60 8.12
C GLU A 138 23.48 37.03 9.12
#